data_AF-A0A357VJK5-F1
#
_entry.id   AF-A0A357VJK5-F1
#
_cell.length_a   1.000
_cell.length_b   1.000
_cell.length_c   1.000
_cell.angle_alpha   90.00
_cell.angle_beta   90.00
_cell.angle_gamma   90.00
#
_symmetry.space_group_name_H-M   'P 1'
#
loop_
_entity.id
_entity.type
_entity.pdbx_description
1 polymer ?
#
loop_
_entity_poly.entity_id
_entity_poly.type
_entity_poly.pdbx_seq_one_letter_code
_entity_poly.pdbx_strand_id
1 'polypeptide(L)' 'MLKSTGIVRKVDELGRVVIPIELRRTLNIAERDALEIYVDGEQIVLKKYEPACIFCGNAENV' A
#
# COMPACT_ATOMS: atom_id res chain seq x y z
N MET A 1 1.83 -15.91 -3.09
CA MET A 1 0.41 -16.32 -3.04
C MET A 1 -0.39 -15.13 -2.55
N LEU A 2 -1.33 -14.61 -3.34
CA LEU A 2 -2.25 -13.57 -2.86
C LEU A 2 -3.07 -14.14 -1.69
N LYS A 3 -3.05 -13.45 -0.55
CA LYS A 3 -3.92 -13.78 0.58
C LYS A 3 -5.17 -12.91 0.47
N SER A 4 -6.31 -13.53 0.19
CA SER A 4 -7.59 -12.84 0.24
C SER A 4 -7.98 -12.59 1.68
N THR A 5 -8.29 -11.33 2.01
CA THR A 5 -8.82 -10.95 3.32
C THR A 5 -10.35 -11.07 3.36
N GLY A 6 -11.00 -11.20 2.21
CA GLY A 6 -12.46 -11.22 2.09
C GLY A 6 -13.15 -9.88 2.41
N ILE A 7 -12.39 -8.81 2.68
CA ILE A 7 -12.93 -7.52 3.08
C ILE A 7 -13.25 -6.68 1.84
N VAL A 8 -14.53 -6.30 1.70
CA VAL A 8 -14.99 -5.41 0.63
C VAL A 8 -15.27 -4.03 1.20
N ARG A 9 -14.76 -2.98 0.54
CA ARG A 9 -15.01 -1.59 0.92
C ARG A 9 -15.51 -0.78 -0.26
N LYS A 10 -16.54 0.04 -0.01
CA LYS A 10 -17.02 1.01 -0.99
C LYS A 10 -16.03 2.16 -1.13
N VAL A 11 -15.93 2.66 -2.34
CA VAL A 11 -15.23 3.90 -2.66
C VAL A 11 -16.07 5.08 -2.13
N ASP A 12 -15.40 6.10 -1.58
CA ASP A 12 -16.09 7.33 -1.17
C ASP A 12 -16.36 8.28 -2.35
N GLU A 13 -16.97 9.43 -2.07
CA GLU A 13 -17.34 10.42 -3.09
C GLU A 13 -16.13 11.02 -3.84
N LEU A 14 -14.92 10.88 -3.29
CA LEU A 14 -13.68 11.40 -3.86
C LEU A 14 -12.84 10.30 -4.53
N GLY A 15 -13.34 9.08 -4.62
CA GLY A 15 -12.58 7.98 -5.24
C GLY A 15 -11.62 7.26 -4.29
N ARG A 16 -11.66 7.54 -2.97
CA ARG A 16 -10.73 6.95 -2.00
C ARG A 16 -11.28 5.64 -1.43
N VAL A 17 -10.38 4.75 -1.03
CA VAL A 17 -10.70 3.52 -0.32
C VAL A 17 -10.02 3.52 1.04
N VAL A 18 -10.72 3.03 2.06
CA VAL A 18 -10.19 2.92 3.42
C VAL A 18 -9.51 1.56 3.61
N ILE A 19 -8.26 1.59 4.07
CA ILE A 19 -7.54 0.38 4.51
C ILE A 19 -8.00 0.03 5.94
N PRO A 20 -8.55 -1.17 6.18
CA PRO A 20 -8.95 -1.63 7.51
C PRO A 20 -7.81 -1.53 8.54
N ILE A 21 -8.16 -1.17 9.78
CA ILE A 21 -7.19 -0.95 10.86
C ILE A 21 -6.31 -2.19 11.14
N GLU A 22 -6.85 -3.38 10.95
CA GLU A 22 -6.12 -4.65 11.10
C GLU A 22 -4.96 -4.77 10.10
N LEU A 23 -5.22 -4.45 8.82
CA LEU A 23 -4.19 -4.47 7.78
C LEU A 23 -3.15 -3.38 8.02
N ARG A 24 -3.57 -2.19 8.47
CA ARG A 24 -2.62 -1.12 8.83
C ARG A 24 -1.67 -1.55 9.95
N ARG A 25 -2.17 -2.23 10.98
CA ARG A 25 -1.32 -2.76 12.07
C ARG A 25 -0.40 -3.87 11.58
N THR A 26 -0.93 -4.80 10.79
CA THR A 26 -0.16 -5.95 10.28
C THR A 26 0.95 -5.52 9.32
N LEU A 27 0.69 -4.50 8.49
CA LEU A 27 1.64 -3.96 7.52
C LEU A 27 2.43 -2.75 8.04
N ASN A 28 2.25 -2.40 9.32
CA ASN A 28 2.89 -1.26 9.97
C ASN A 28 2.76 0.05 9.17
N ILE A 29 1.53 0.37 8.74
CA ILE A 29 1.16 1.58 8.01
C ILE A 29 0.57 2.59 8.99
N ALA A 30 1.34 3.62 9.33
CA ALA A 30 0.94 4.69 10.23
C ALA A 30 0.07 5.74 9.53
N GLU A 31 -0.36 6.75 10.28
CA GLU A 31 -0.92 7.97 9.69
C GLU A 31 0.19 8.71 8.93
N ARG A 32 -0.13 9.27 7.76
CA ARG A 32 0.81 10.02 6.90
C ARG A 32 1.92 9.18 6.24
N ASP A 33 1.94 7.87 6.44
CA ASP A 33 2.81 6.97 5.67
C ASP A 33 2.46 7.04 4.18
N ALA A 34 3.47 7.16 3.34
CA ALA A 34 3.32 7.10 1.90
C ALA A 34 3.13 5.65 1.43
N LEU A 35 2.17 5.45 0.53
CA LEU A 35 1.96 4.19 -0.17
C LEU A 35 2.14 4.43 -1.66
N GLU A 36 2.85 3.52 -2.29
CA GLU A 36 3.04 3.47 -3.72
C GLU A 36 1.96 2.61 -4.36
N ILE A 37 1.41 3.08 -5.47
CA ILE A 37 0.32 2.44 -6.20
C ILE A 37 0.88 1.88 -7.50
N TYR A 38 0.74 0.56 -7.67
CA TYR A 38 1.11 -0.16 -8.88
C TYR A 38 -0.14 -0.73 -9.56
N VAL A 39 -0.05 -0.92 -10.88
CA VAL A 39 -1.07 -1.58 -11.68
C VAL A 39 -0.48 -2.87 -12.24
N ASP A 40 -1.13 -4.00 -11.95
CA ASP A 40 -0.78 -5.32 -12.47
C ASP A 40 -2.01 -5.93 -13.16
N GLY A 41 -2.08 -5.74 -14.48
CA GLY A 41 -3.26 -6.07 -15.27
C GLY A 41 -4.49 -5.29 -14.79
N GLU A 42 -5.50 -6.00 -14.30
CA GLU A 42 -6.74 -5.42 -13.75
C GLU A 42 -6.69 -5.21 -12.23
N GLN A 43 -5.53 -5.43 -11.60
CA GLN A 43 -5.36 -5.32 -10.15
C GLN A 43 -4.59 -4.06 -9.76
N ILE A 44 -5.01 -3.45 -8.66
CA ILE A 44 -4.26 -2.38 -7.99
C ILE A 44 -3.46 -3.00 -6.85
N VAL A 45 -2.16 -2.78 -6.83
CA VAL A 45 -1.25 -3.24 -5.77
C VAL A 45 -0.74 -2.04 -4.98
N LEU A 46 -0.93 -2.08 -3.66
CA LEU A 46 -0.44 -1.06 -2.75
C LEU A 46 0.82 -1.57 -2.03
N LYS A 47 1.89 -0.79 -2.05
CA LYS A 47 3.15 -1.10 -1.35
C LYS A 47 3.53 0.06 -0.44
N LYS A 48 4.16 -0.22 0.71
CA LYS A 48 4.75 0.83 1.54
C LYS A 48 5.85 1.52 0.74
N TYR A 49 5.78 2.84 0.63
CA TYR A 49 6.80 3.61 -0.05
C TYR A 49 8.02 3.74 0.87
N GLU A 50 9.14 3.18 0.44
CA GLU A 50 10.42 3.26 1.13
C GLU A 50 11.40 4.01 0.22
N PRO A 51 11.58 5.33 0.42
CA PRO A 51 12.38 6.16 -0.48
C PRO A 51 13.88 5.82 -0.51
N ALA A 52 14.37 4.98 0.40
CA ALA A 52 15.76 4.55 0.41
C ALA A 52 15.91 3.19 1.09
N CYS A 53 16.70 2.31 0.47
CA CYS A 53 17.26 1.16 1.16
C CYS A 53 18.06 1.65 2.38
N ILE A 54 17.62 1.31 3.60
CA ILE A 54 18.30 1.64 4.89
C ILE A 54 19.77 1.17 4.90
N PHE A 55 20.12 0.16 4.08
CA PHE A 55 21.46 -0.38 3.96
C PHE A 55 22.31 0.24 2.85
N CYS A 56 21.69 0.88 1.84
CA CYS A 56 22.35 1.18 0.58
C CYS A 56 22.50 2.68 0.32
N GLY A 57 21.67 3.54 0.91
CA GLY A 57 21.72 5.00 0.72
C GLY A 57 21.42 5.51 -0.71
N ASN A 58 21.51 4.64 -1.73
CA ASN A 58 21.23 4.99 -3.11
C ASN A 58 19.76 4.74 -3.44
N ALA A 59 19.07 5.83 -3.75
CA ALA A 59 17.87 5.84 -4.58
C ALA A 59 18.25 5.71 -6.06
N GLU A 60 19.01 4.66 -6.41
CA GLU A 60 19.36 4.39 -7.81
C GLU A 60 18.68 3.14 -8.30
N ASN A 61 17.84 3.36 -9.32
CA ASN A 61 17.06 2.42 -10.12
C ASN A 61 15.71 2.00 -9.51
N VAL A 62 14.78 2.96 -9.49
CA VAL A 62 13.40 2.69 -9.94
C VAL A 62 13.29 3.20 -11.38
#